data_AF-A0A641RYZ9-F1
#
_entry.id   AF-A0A641RYZ9-F1
#
_cell.length_a   1.000
_cell.length_b   1.000
_cell.length_c   1.000
_cell.angle_alpha   90.00
_cell.angle_beta   90.00
_cell.angle_gamma   90.00
#
_symmetry.space_group_name_H-M   'P 1'
#
loop_
_entity.id
_entity.type
_entity.pdbx_description
1 polymer ?
#
loop_
_entity_poly.entity_id
_entity_poly.type
_entity_poly.pdbx_seq_one_letter_code
_entity_poly.pdbx_strand_id
1 'polypeptide(L)'
;SKANSNVYYAKIPIKYVLDAVEAVNNESKMNAKRVPGVLDAGITWVGATYCGLGIARKLSTDEEGNPIIREETGTYIYQDTNNSTDDFERGVVPVMRRNGAKMPSWNHTL
;
A
#
# COMPACT_ATOMS: atom_id res chain seq x y z
N SER A 1 -2.17 17.05 -21.31
CA SER A 1 -2.78 18.25 -20.72
C SER A 1 -4.00 18.57 -21.54
N LYS A 2 -5.14 18.89 -20.91
CA LYS A 2 -6.33 19.35 -21.60
C LYS A 2 -6.04 20.76 -22.14
N ALA A 3 -6.25 21.00 -23.43
CA ALA A 3 -5.97 22.28 -24.07
C ALA A 3 -7.04 23.31 -23.67
N ASN A 4 -6.92 23.93 -22.49
CA ASN A 4 -7.54 25.22 -22.12
C ASN A 4 -7.31 25.64 -20.64
N SER A 5 -6.49 24.93 -19.86
CA SER A 5 -6.10 25.41 -18.53
C SER A 5 -4.71 26.03 -18.55
N ASN A 6 -4.57 27.29 -18.12
CA ASN A 6 -3.27 27.90 -17.78
C ASN A 6 -2.63 27.29 -16.53
N VAL A 7 -3.23 26.23 -15.98
CA VAL A 7 -2.71 25.45 -14.87
C VAL A 7 -1.83 24.33 -15.42
N TYR A 8 -0.55 24.40 -15.10
CA TYR A 8 0.42 23.37 -15.39
C TYR A 8 0.59 22.47 -14.16
N TYR A 9 0.53 21.16 -14.36
CA TYR A 9 0.84 20.19 -13.32
C TYR A 9 2.21 19.59 -13.59
N ALA A 10 3.01 19.43 -12.54
CA ALA A 10 4.24 18.65 -12.62
C ALA A 10 3.88 17.20 -13.00
N LYS A 11 4.67 16.62 -13.90
CA LYS A 11 4.53 15.20 -14.30
C LYS A 11 5.71 14.42 -13.76
N ILE A 12 5.43 13.24 -13.22
CA ILE A 12 6.43 12.29 -12.77
C ILE A 12 6.44 11.14 -13.77
N PRO A 13 7.59 10.82 -14.41
CA PRO A 13 7.74 9.60 -15.19
C PRO A 13 7.39 8.36 -14.36
N ILE A 14 6.58 7.44 -14.91
CA ILE A 14 6.12 6.22 -14.21
C ILE A 14 7.29 5.42 -13.62
N LYS A 15 8.42 5.34 -14.33
CA LYS A 15 9.64 4.65 -13.86
C LYS A 15 10.23 5.18 -12.54
N TYR A 16 9.80 6.35 -12.08
CA TYR A 16 10.22 6.95 -10.82
C TYR A 16 9.17 6.80 -9.71
N VAL A 17 8.02 6.17 -10.00
CA VAL A 17 7.01 5.82 -9.00
C VAL A 17 7.39 4.46 -8.41
N LEU A 18 7.59 4.41 -7.10
CA LEU A 18 7.94 3.17 -6.39
C LEU A 18 6.69 2.34 -6.03
N ASP A 19 5.61 2.99 -5.58
CA ASP A 19 4.38 2.34 -5.13
C ASP A 19 3.21 3.33 -5.30
N ALA A 20 2.01 2.81 -5.50
CA ALA A 20 0.78 3.58 -5.54
C ALA A 20 -0.36 2.78 -4.90
N VAL A 21 -1.13 3.45 -4.04
CA VAL A 21 -2.29 2.83 -3.39
C VAL A 21 -3.42 3.83 -3.40
N GLU A 22 -4.59 3.43 -3.88
CA GLU A 22 -5.78 4.26 -3.79
C GLU A 22 -6.78 3.77 -2.75
N ALA A 23 -6.94 4.56 -1.69
CA ALA A 23 -8.01 4.40 -0.72
C ALA A 23 -9.29 5.12 -1.21
N VAL A 24 -10.40 4.40 -1.25
CA VAL A 24 -11.73 4.91 -1.57
C VAL A 24 -12.69 4.71 -0.39
N ASN A 25 -13.90 5.25 -0.49
CA ASN A 25 -14.90 5.18 0.58
C ASN A 25 -15.36 3.73 0.87
N ASN A 26 -15.57 2.93 -0.19
CA ASN A 26 -15.99 1.53 -0.12
C ASN A 26 -15.80 0.84 -1.48
N GLU A 27 -16.02 -0.48 -1.53
CA GLU A 27 -15.86 -1.32 -2.72
C GLU A 27 -16.64 -0.85 -3.95
N SER A 28 -17.83 -0.27 -3.78
CA SER A 28 -18.67 0.19 -4.90
C SER A 28 -18.07 1.38 -5.66
N LYS A 29 -17.00 1.99 -5.13
CA LYS A 29 -16.32 3.16 -5.70
C LYS A 29 -15.13 2.80 -6.59
N MET A 30 -15.02 1.56 -7.05
CA MET A 30 -14.00 1.15 -8.03
C MET A 30 -14.01 2.01 -9.30
N ASN A 31 -15.20 2.36 -9.81
CA ASN A 31 -15.34 3.22 -11.00
C ASN A 31 -14.87 4.67 -10.78
N ALA A 32 -14.64 5.09 -9.53
CA ALA A 32 -14.12 6.40 -9.17
C ALA A 32 -12.59 6.41 -8.97
N LYS A 33 -11.91 5.30 -9.30
CA LYS A 33 -10.45 5.17 -9.27
C LYS A 33 -9.80 6.24 -10.15
N ARG A 34 -8.78 6.91 -9.59
CA ARG A 34 -8.01 7.98 -10.26
C ARG A 34 -6.58 7.54 -10.54
N VAL A 35 -6.03 6.64 -9.72
CA VAL A 35 -4.71 6.07 -9.98
C VAL A 35 -4.80 5.13 -11.20
N PRO A 36 -3.95 5.30 -12.22
CA PRO A 36 -3.93 4.40 -13.37
C PRO A 36 -3.69 2.94 -12.98
N GLY A 37 -4.38 2.01 -13.65
CA GLY A 37 -4.29 0.56 -13.39
C GLY A 37 -2.88 -0.03 -13.48
N VAL A 38 -2.00 0.58 -14.28
CA VAL A 38 -0.58 0.17 -14.39
C VAL A 38 0.24 0.44 -13.12
N LEU A 39 -0.22 1.36 -12.27
CA LEU A 39 0.41 1.66 -10.98
C LEU A 39 -0.28 0.92 -9.82
N ASP A 40 -1.60 0.74 -9.92
CA ASP A 40 -2.40 0.00 -8.96
C ASP A 40 -3.68 -0.44 -9.69
N ALA A 41 -3.87 -1.74 -9.88
CA ALA A 41 -5.05 -2.30 -10.52
C ALA A 41 -6.28 -2.28 -9.61
N GLY A 42 -6.08 -2.10 -8.30
CA GLY A 42 -7.09 -2.29 -7.27
C GLY A 42 -7.60 -1.02 -6.62
N ILE A 43 -8.36 -1.23 -5.56
CA ILE A 43 -8.72 -0.20 -4.58
C ILE A 43 -8.69 -0.82 -3.18
N THR A 44 -8.56 0.03 -2.16
CA THR A 44 -8.71 -0.38 -0.77
C THR A 44 -9.56 0.62 0.02
N TRP A 45 -10.05 0.23 1.19
CA TRP A 45 -10.96 1.03 2.03
C TRP A 45 -10.99 0.53 3.47
N VAL A 46 -11.53 1.34 4.38
CA VAL A 46 -11.73 0.97 5.80
C VAL A 46 -13.21 1.04 6.24
N GLY A 47 -14.12 1.30 5.30
CA GLY A 47 -15.58 1.19 5.50
C GLY A 47 -16.26 2.40 6.13
N ALA A 48 -15.56 3.20 6.94
CA ALA A 48 -16.10 4.40 7.57
C ALA A 48 -15.05 5.50 7.76
N THR A 49 -15.51 6.75 7.81
CA THR A 49 -14.66 7.91 8.14
C THR A 49 -14.45 8.00 9.66
N TYR A 50 -13.26 8.40 10.10
CA TYR A 50 -12.91 8.61 11.52
C TYR A 50 -13.08 7.39 12.43
N CYS A 51 -12.93 6.17 11.90
CA CYS A 51 -13.09 4.93 12.67
C CYS A 51 -11.82 4.47 13.42
N GLY A 52 -10.70 5.19 13.30
CA GLY A 52 -9.43 4.81 13.93
C GLY A 52 -8.76 3.58 13.30
N LEU A 53 -9.26 3.10 12.17
CA LEU A 53 -8.74 1.95 11.45
C LEU A 53 -7.95 2.38 10.21
N GLY A 54 -7.05 1.50 9.78
CA GLY A 54 -6.23 1.66 8.60
C GLY A 54 -6.22 0.41 7.72
N ILE A 55 -5.28 0.40 6.80
CA ILE A 55 -4.93 -0.75 5.97
C ILE A 55 -3.50 -1.16 6.29
N ALA A 56 -3.18 -2.45 6.14
CA ALA A 56 -1.82 -2.94 6.22
C ALA A 56 -1.56 -3.92 5.10
N ARG A 57 -0.35 -3.89 4.53
CA ARG A 57 0.03 -4.84 3.48
C ARG A 57 0.12 -6.25 4.08
N LYS A 58 -0.41 -7.23 3.37
CA LYS A 58 -0.33 -8.65 3.72
C LYS A 58 1.10 -9.14 3.65
N LEU A 59 1.39 -10.18 4.42
CA LEU A 59 2.64 -10.92 4.30
C LEU A 59 2.61 -11.74 3.01
N SER A 60 3.71 -11.74 2.26
CA SER A 60 3.90 -12.75 1.21
C SER A 60 4.05 -14.12 1.89
N THR A 61 3.47 -15.15 1.28
CA THR A 61 3.51 -16.51 1.82
C THR A 61 4.11 -17.48 0.81
N ASP A 62 4.74 -18.54 1.32
CA ASP A 62 5.15 -19.69 0.52
C ASP A 62 3.95 -20.58 0.12
N GLU A 63 4.21 -21.69 -0.55
CA GLU A 63 3.16 -22.63 -1.01
C GLU A 63 2.38 -23.27 0.15
N GLU A 64 2.95 -23.28 1.36
CA GLU A 64 2.35 -23.84 2.57
C GLU A 64 1.59 -22.77 3.39
N GLY A 65 1.65 -21.51 2.95
CA GLY A 65 1.00 -20.38 3.62
C GLY A 65 1.84 -19.74 4.73
N ASN A 66 3.11 -20.12 4.88
CA ASN A 66 3.99 -19.50 5.89
C ASN A 66 4.55 -18.17 5.38
N PRO A 67 4.70 -17.14 6.24
CA PRO A 67 5.28 -15.87 5.82
C PRO A 67 6.72 -16.01 5.31
N ILE A 68 7.01 -15.39 4.17
CA ILE A 68 8.36 -15.34 3.62
C ILE A 68 9.19 -14.33 4.41
N ILE A 69 10.38 -14.74 4.85
CA ILE A 69 11.32 -13.92 5.61
C ILE A 69 12.64 -13.85 4.83
N ARG A 70 13.23 -12.66 4.79
CA ARG A 70 14.57 -12.47 4.25
C ARG A 70 15.60 -12.97 5.25
N GLU A 71 16.23 -14.12 4.97
CA GLU A 71 17.08 -14.84 5.93
C GLU A 71 18.20 -13.97 6.52
N GLU A 72 18.85 -13.15 5.68
CA GLU A 72 19.98 -12.31 6.09
C GLU A 72 19.61 -11.21 7.11
N THR A 73 18.36 -10.75 7.14
CA THR A 73 17.91 -9.65 8.00
C THR A 73 16.82 -10.06 9.00
N GLY A 74 16.19 -11.22 8.80
CA GLY A 74 15.01 -11.65 9.53
C GLY A 74 13.78 -10.77 9.29
N THR A 75 13.73 -10.05 8.17
CA THR A 75 12.61 -9.14 7.84
C THR A 75 11.58 -9.84 6.97
N TYR A 76 10.30 -9.72 7.32
CA TYR A 76 9.21 -10.21 6.49
C TYR A 76 9.15 -9.55 5.11
N ILE A 77 8.80 -10.34 4.10
CA ILE A 77 8.46 -9.88 2.77
C ILE A 77 6.95 -9.66 2.71
N TYR A 78 6.55 -8.53 2.13
CA TYR A 78 5.15 -8.13 2.01
C TYR A 78 4.65 -8.33 0.58
N GLN A 79 3.38 -8.68 0.45
CA GLN A 79 2.75 -8.96 -0.83
C GLN A 79 2.61 -7.69 -1.66
N ASP A 80 3.02 -7.77 -2.92
CA ASP A 80 2.92 -6.69 -3.89
C ASP A 80 2.63 -7.27 -5.28
N THR A 81 1.37 -7.20 -5.70
CA THR A 81 0.88 -7.72 -6.98
C THR A 81 0.48 -6.60 -7.93
N ASN A 82 0.86 -5.35 -7.62
CA ASN A 82 0.29 -4.13 -8.22
C ASN A 82 -1.26 -4.09 -8.10
N ASN A 83 -1.85 -4.72 -7.09
CA ASN A 83 -3.31 -4.73 -6.89
C ASN A 83 -3.63 -4.56 -5.40
N SER A 84 -3.91 -3.32 -5.01
CA SER A 84 -4.23 -2.99 -3.61
C SER A 84 -5.46 -3.72 -3.04
N THR A 85 -6.32 -4.27 -3.90
CA THR A 85 -7.44 -5.12 -3.47
C THR A 85 -6.95 -6.42 -2.83
N ASP A 86 -5.89 -6.98 -3.41
CA ASP A 86 -5.34 -8.28 -3.04
C ASP A 86 -4.23 -8.13 -2.00
N ASP A 87 -3.47 -7.04 -2.06
CA ASP A 87 -2.25 -6.84 -1.28
C ASP A 87 -2.48 -6.35 0.15
N PHE A 88 -3.67 -5.82 0.49
CA PHE A 88 -3.93 -5.19 1.78
C PHE A 88 -5.01 -5.87 2.61
N GLU A 89 -4.72 -6.01 3.91
CA GLU A 89 -5.71 -6.17 4.96
C GLU A 89 -6.35 -4.82 5.27
N ARG A 90 -7.68 -4.84 5.47
CA ARG A 90 -8.49 -3.66 5.72
C ARG A 90 -9.00 -3.66 7.16
N GLY A 91 -9.28 -2.47 7.70
CA GLY A 91 -9.91 -2.35 9.02
C GLY A 91 -8.96 -2.71 10.18
N VAL A 92 -7.66 -2.59 9.98
CA VAL A 92 -6.66 -2.94 11.00
C VAL A 92 -6.38 -1.75 11.92
N VAL A 93 -6.16 -2.00 13.20
CA VAL A 93 -5.67 -0.96 14.14
C VAL A 93 -4.21 -0.62 13.77
N PRO A 94 -3.86 0.66 13.58
CA PRO A 94 -2.48 1.07 13.37
C PRO A 94 -1.62 0.71 14.59
N VAL A 95 -0.48 0.07 14.33
CA VAL A 95 0.49 -0.30 15.37
C VAL A 95 1.87 0.12 14.93
N MET A 96 2.69 0.60 15.87
CA MET A 96 4.12 0.74 15.60
C MET A 96 4.73 -0.65 15.44
N ARG A 97 5.64 -0.80 14.48
CA ARG A 97 6.41 -2.03 14.27
C ARG A 97 5.54 -3.28 14.10
N ARG A 98 4.53 -3.19 13.22
CA ARG A 98 3.70 -4.34 12.82
C ARG A 98 4.58 -5.56 12.51
N ASN A 99 4.10 -6.75 12.89
CA ASN A 99 4.79 -8.02 12.73
C ASN A 99 6.16 -8.06 13.44
N GLY A 100 6.32 -7.32 14.54
CA GLY A 100 7.56 -7.30 15.31
C GLY A 100 8.75 -6.68 14.57
N ALA A 101 8.50 -5.79 13.61
CA ALA A 101 9.55 -5.14 12.83
C ALA A 101 10.59 -4.47 13.73
N LYS A 102 11.86 -4.83 13.57
CA LYS A 102 12.94 -4.32 14.41
C LYS A 102 13.24 -2.84 14.10
N MET A 103 13.91 -2.17 15.05
CA MET A 103 14.45 -0.84 14.80
C MET A 103 15.49 -0.89 13.67
N PRO A 104 15.45 0.04 12.69
CA PRO A 104 16.48 0.13 11.67
C PRO A 104 17.85 0.39 12.28
N SER A 105 18.91 -0.18 11.70
CA SER A 105 20.29 -0.07 12.19
C SER A 105 20.84 1.37 12.23
N TRP A 106 20.28 2.26 11.41
CA TRP A 106 20.66 3.68 11.36
C TRP A 106 19.99 4.53 12.45
N ASN A 107 19.03 3.99 13.20
CA ASN A 107 18.36 4.72 14.28
C ASN A 107 19.01 4.39 15.64
N HIS A 108 19.71 5.35 16.23
CA HIS A 108 20.53 5.15 17.45
C HIS A 108 19.88 5.66 18.74
N THR A 109 18.57 5.94 18.76
CA THR A 109 17.87 6.63 19.86
C THR A 109 17.12 5.72 20.83
N LEU A 110 17.62 4.51 21.10
CA LEU A 110 17.18 3.70 22.26
C LEU A 110 18.36 3.42 23.18
#